data_AF-A0A523R6M3-F1
#
_entry.id   AF-A0A523R6M3-F1
#
_cell.length_a   1.000
_cell.length_b   1.000
_cell.length_c   1.000
_cell.angle_alpha   90.00
_cell.angle_beta   90.00
_cell.angle_gamma   90.00
#
_symmetry.space_group_name_H-M   'P 1'
#
loop_
_entity.id
_entity.type
_entity.pdbx_description
1 polymer ?
#
loop_
_entity_poly.entity_id
_entity_poly.type
_entity_poly.pdbx_seq_one_letter_code
_entity_poly.pdbx_strand_id
1 'polypeptide(L)'
;MVDALGLLDGLTATGIILSATIFALLSLYKSIKLKAKLLTFAALTMLFVGFLWLGPFIDLILVTFTGTNITPIYFYSLLSYMWVAPVLIFAMYLGGELLIPKKKWILVGAFIILGIIFEYFLWFQTDQSFTWTLTNPGEGLIDASFVRTHPTFLLIALFLVTALVFLGIGFFIKAKQATGDLRRKFFYLGLGFTIFVVCGALDSILTLPVAIGFSRVLMMTFALWMYLGLKT
;
A
#
# COMPACT_ATOMS: atom_id res chain seq x y z
N MET A 1 16.96 0.99 23.73
CA MET A 1 15.54 0.54 23.83
C MET A 1 14.78 1.39 22.84
N VAL A 2 13.86 0.82 22.04
CA VAL A 2 13.13 1.63 21.04
C VAL A 2 12.31 2.71 21.76
N ASP A 3 12.41 3.96 21.31
CA ASP A 3 11.63 5.05 21.91
C ASP A 3 10.12 4.90 21.64
N ALA A 4 9.28 5.60 22.41
CA ALA A 4 7.83 5.42 22.35
C ALA A 4 7.23 5.77 20.97
N LEU A 5 7.84 6.73 20.26
CA LEU A 5 7.36 7.14 18.94
C LEU A 5 7.79 6.12 17.87
N GLY A 6 9.01 5.60 17.96
CA GLY A 6 9.50 4.51 17.13
C GLY A 6 8.69 3.22 17.33
N LEU A 7 8.27 2.92 18.57
CA LEU A 7 7.35 1.82 18.82
C LEU A 7 5.99 2.02 18.15
N LEU A 8 5.41 3.22 18.25
CA LEU A 8 4.14 3.52 17.58
C LEU A 8 4.26 3.36 16.05
N ASP A 9 5.30 3.93 15.46
CA ASP A 9 5.57 3.87 14.02
C ASP A 9 5.76 2.43 13.54
N GLY A 10 6.70 1.71 14.16
CA GLY A 10 7.05 0.34 13.78
C GLY A 10 5.94 -0.68 14.06
N LEU A 11 5.24 -0.59 15.19
CA LEU A 11 4.16 -1.54 15.51
C LEU A 11 2.95 -1.34 14.60
N THR A 12 2.64 -0.09 14.24
CA THR A 12 1.55 0.17 13.29
C THR A 12 1.91 -0.25 11.87
N ALA A 13 3.17 -0.08 11.45
CA ALA A 13 3.69 -0.67 10.21
C ALA A 13 3.59 -2.20 10.21
N THR A 14 3.99 -2.83 11.32
CA THR A 14 3.89 -4.28 11.52
C THR A 14 2.44 -4.76 11.40
N GLY A 15 1.50 -4.06 12.03
CA GLY A 15 0.07 -4.40 11.97
C GLY A 15 -0.49 -4.36 10.54
N ILE A 16 -0.06 -3.40 9.72
CA ILE A 16 -0.44 -3.33 8.31
C ILE A 16 0.09 -4.55 7.55
N ILE A 17 1.38 -4.86 7.69
CA ILE A 17 2.02 -6.01 7.04
C ILE A 17 1.33 -7.32 7.44
N LEU A 18 1.10 -7.53 8.73
CA LEU A 18 0.47 -8.75 9.24
C LEU A 18 -0.96 -8.89 8.72
N SER A 19 -1.77 -7.82 8.78
CA SER A 19 -3.13 -7.84 8.26
C SER A 19 -3.16 -8.16 6.75
N ALA A 20 -2.37 -7.43 5.97
CA ALA A 20 -2.23 -7.65 4.53
C ALA A 20 -1.80 -9.08 4.20
N THR A 21 -0.77 -9.59 4.89
CA THR A 21 -0.23 -10.93 4.67
C THR A 21 -1.25 -12.01 5.01
N ILE A 22 -1.93 -11.90 6.15
CA ILE A 22 -2.95 -12.88 6.57
C ILE A 22 -4.07 -12.97 5.53
N PHE A 23 -4.67 -11.83 5.15
CA PHE A 23 -5.78 -11.84 4.18
C PHE A 23 -5.33 -12.16 2.75
N ALA A 24 -4.09 -11.81 2.37
CA ALA A 24 -3.49 -12.24 1.12
C ALA A 24 -3.33 -13.76 1.06
N LEU A 25 -2.75 -14.39 2.08
CA LEU A 25 -2.56 -15.84 2.14
C LEU A 25 -3.90 -16.58 2.17
N LEU A 26 -4.88 -16.11 2.94
CA LEU A 26 -6.23 -16.69 2.94
C LEU A 26 -6.90 -16.60 1.56
N SER A 27 -6.73 -15.48 0.86
CA SER A 27 -7.25 -15.28 -0.50
C SER A 27 -6.54 -16.19 -1.49
N LEU A 28 -5.20 -16.29 -1.42
CA LEU A 28 -4.40 -17.13 -2.29
C LEU A 28 -4.72 -18.62 -2.11
N TYR A 29 -4.85 -19.08 -0.87
CA TYR A 29 -5.26 -20.46 -0.56
C TYR A 29 -6.62 -20.78 -1.22
N LYS A 30 -7.60 -19.88 -1.07
CA LYS A 30 -8.91 -20.04 -1.72
C LYS A 30 -8.83 -19.95 -3.23
N SER A 31 -7.98 -19.09 -3.78
CA SER A 31 -7.86 -18.90 -5.22
C SER A 31 -7.33 -20.16 -5.89
N ILE A 32 -6.38 -20.84 -5.26
CA ILE A 32 -5.86 -22.13 -5.69
C ILE A 32 -6.95 -23.20 -5.64
N LYS A 33 -7.65 -23.31 -4.50
CA LYS A 33 -8.72 -24.32 -4.31
C LYS A 33 -9.88 -24.15 -5.30
N LEU A 34 -10.27 -22.91 -5.58
CA LEU A 34 -11.41 -22.57 -6.45
C LEU A 34 -11.01 -22.30 -7.91
N LYS A 35 -9.70 -22.33 -8.23
CA LYS A 35 -9.13 -21.87 -9.51
C LYS A 35 -9.60 -20.46 -9.91
N ALA A 36 -9.84 -19.60 -8.91
CA ALA A 36 -10.42 -18.27 -9.09
C ALA A 36 -9.32 -17.23 -9.34
N LYS A 37 -9.00 -16.97 -10.63
CA LYS A 37 -7.93 -16.05 -11.04
C LYS A 37 -8.01 -14.68 -10.36
N LEU A 38 -9.19 -14.06 -10.30
CA LEU A 38 -9.40 -12.74 -9.69
C LEU A 38 -8.95 -12.67 -8.22
N LEU A 39 -9.15 -13.75 -7.47
CA LEU A 39 -8.78 -13.81 -6.07
C LEU A 39 -7.25 -13.87 -5.89
N THR A 40 -6.52 -14.44 -6.85
CA THR A 40 -5.05 -14.36 -6.88
C THR A 40 -4.57 -12.93 -7.07
N PHE A 41 -5.15 -12.17 -8.00
CA PHE A 41 -4.76 -10.77 -8.23
C PHE A 41 -5.04 -9.89 -7.01
N ALA A 42 -6.14 -10.12 -6.32
CA ALA A 42 -6.44 -9.42 -5.08
C ALA A 42 -5.51 -9.81 -3.93
N ALA A 43 -5.17 -11.10 -3.81
CA ALA A 43 -4.18 -11.56 -2.83
C ALA A 43 -2.83 -10.86 -3.03
N LEU A 44 -2.35 -10.81 -4.28
CA LEU A 44 -1.11 -10.12 -4.64
C LEU A 44 -1.21 -8.62 -4.37
N THR A 45 -2.35 -8.00 -4.69
CA THR A 45 -2.58 -6.57 -4.38
C THR A 45 -2.45 -6.31 -2.88
N MET A 46 -3.14 -7.08 -2.04
CA MET A 46 -3.07 -6.92 -0.59
C MET A 46 -1.65 -7.14 -0.06
N LEU A 47 -0.96 -8.17 -0.54
CA LEU A 47 0.40 -8.50 -0.11
C LEU A 47 1.37 -7.35 -0.41
N PHE A 48 1.40 -6.87 -1.66
CA PHE A 48 2.31 -5.80 -2.06
C PHE A 48 1.94 -4.45 -1.43
N VAL A 49 0.66 -4.21 -1.15
CA VAL A 49 0.25 -3.03 -0.38
C VAL A 49 0.83 -3.11 1.03
N GLY A 50 0.75 -4.27 1.70
CA GLY A 50 1.38 -4.46 3.00
C GLY A 50 2.88 -4.16 2.97
N PHE A 51 3.55 -4.57 1.89
CA PHE A 51 4.99 -4.35 1.74
C PHE A 51 5.40 -2.88 1.59
N LEU A 52 4.46 -1.96 1.38
CA LEU A 52 4.76 -0.53 1.39
C LEU A 52 5.31 -0.03 2.76
N TRP A 53 5.09 -0.80 3.82
CA TRP A 53 5.59 -0.52 5.17
C TRP A 53 6.79 -1.39 5.57
N LEU A 54 7.48 -2.04 4.62
CA LEU A 54 8.67 -2.83 4.93
C LEU A 54 9.82 -2.01 5.50
N GLY A 55 10.03 -0.76 5.05
CA GLY A 55 11.04 0.14 5.61
C GLY A 55 10.94 0.28 7.14
N PRO A 56 9.83 0.84 7.67
CA PRO A 56 9.65 1.01 9.12
C PRO A 56 9.59 -0.32 9.89
N PHE A 57 9.06 -1.39 9.27
CA PHE A 57 9.06 -2.72 9.89
C PHE A 57 10.48 -3.27 10.08
N ILE A 58 11.30 -3.25 9.03
CA ILE A 58 12.68 -3.76 9.10
C ILE A 58 13.52 -2.87 10.03
N ASP A 59 13.33 -1.55 10.00
CA ASP A 59 14.03 -0.66 10.90
C ASP A 59 13.67 -0.92 12.37
N LEU A 60 12.38 -1.16 12.69
CA LEU A 60 11.95 -1.60 14.02
C LEU A 60 12.66 -2.89 14.46
N ILE A 61 12.72 -3.90 13.58
CA ILE A 61 13.39 -5.16 13.88
C ILE A 61 14.88 -4.93 14.17
N LEU A 62 15.59 -4.17 13.33
CA LEU A 62 17.01 -3.90 13.56
C LEU A 62 17.25 -3.12 14.86
N VAL A 63 16.53 -2.03 15.10
CA VAL A 63 16.71 -1.24 16.32
C VAL A 63 16.39 -2.08 17.58
N THR A 64 15.37 -2.94 17.50
CA THR A 64 14.99 -3.81 18.63
C THR A 64 16.04 -4.87 18.96
N PHE A 65 16.62 -5.52 17.93
CA PHE A 65 17.47 -6.70 18.14
C PHE A 65 18.97 -6.38 18.08
N THR A 66 19.39 -5.39 17.31
CA THR A 66 20.82 -5.04 17.13
C THR A 66 21.15 -3.65 17.64
N GLY A 67 20.15 -2.82 17.98
CA GLY A 67 20.39 -1.43 18.41
C GLY A 67 20.91 -0.53 17.30
N THR A 68 20.69 -0.90 16.04
CA THR A 68 21.14 -0.14 14.86
C THR A 68 19.99 0.06 13.88
N ASN A 69 19.96 1.18 13.19
CA ASN A 69 19.00 1.41 12.10
C ASN A 69 19.49 0.79 10.78
N ILE A 70 18.61 0.78 9.78
CA ILE A 70 18.95 0.43 8.39
C ILE A 70 20.09 1.32 7.90
N THR A 71 21.16 0.69 7.38
CA THR A 71 22.29 1.38 6.76
C THR A 71 22.71 0.70 5.45
N PRO A 72 22.93 1.46 4.35
CA PRO A 72 22.71 2.91 4.21
C PRO A 72 21.23 3.34 4.33
N ILE A 73 21.00 4.58 4.78
CA ILE A 73 19.66 5.09 5.15
C ILE A 73 18.63 5.04 4.01
N TYR A 74 19.07 5.18 2.75
CA TYR A 74 18.19 5.16 1.59
C TYR A 74 17.49 3.81 1.38
N PHE A 75 18.01 2.71 1.94
CA PHE A 75 17.34 1.41 1.87
C PHE A 75 15.98 1.40 2.56
N TYR A 76 15.75 2.27 3.54
CA TYR A 76 14.44 2.46 4.15
C TYR A 76 13.38 2.78 3.08
N SER A 77 13.63 3.80 2.25
CA SER A 77 12.68 4.21 1.21
C SER A 77 12.60 3.19 0.07
N LEU A 78 13.71 2.56 -0.32
CA LEU A 78 13.67 1.51 -1.33
C LEU A 78 12.77 0.35 -0.91
N LEU A 79 12.93 -0.14 0.32
CA LEU A 79 12.10 -1.23 0.86
C LEU A 79 10.62 -0.85 0.93
N SER A 80 10.31 0.40 1.29
CA SER A 80 8.93 0.89 1.33
C SER A 80 8.32 1.10 -0.07
N TYR A 81 9.07 1.59 -1.05
CA TYR A 81 8.45 2.09 -2.28
C TYR A 81 8.65 1.23 -3.53
N MET A 82 9.56 0.24 -3.52
CA MET A 82 9.75 -0.69 -4.66
C MET A 82 8.53 -1.57 -4.97
N TRP A 83 7.53 -1.55 -4.09
CA TRP A 83 6.30 -2.33 -4.25
C TRP A 83 5.17 -1.53 -4.91
N VAL A 84 5.34 -0.22 -5.10
CA VAL A 84 4.32 0.66 -5.69
C VAL A 84 3.93 0.19 -7.09
N ALA A 85 4.90 -0.09 -7.96
CA ALA A 85 4.61 -0.57 -9.31
C ALA A 85 3.88 -1.94 -9.30
N PRO A 86 4.36 -2.97 -8.59
CA PRO A 86 3.61 -4.22 -8.39
C PRO A 86 2.17 -3.99 -7.90
N VAL A 87 1.97 -3.20 -6.83
CA VAL A 87 0.64 -2.88 -6.28
C VAL A 87 -0.29 -2.39 -7.38
N LEU A 88 0.14 -1.38 -8.13
CA LEU A 88 -0.69 -0.75 -9.15
C LEU A 88 -1.01 -1.70 -10.30
N ILE A 89 -0.06 -2.50 -10.74
CA ILE A 89 -0.28 -3.47 -11.82
C ILE A 89 -1.38 -4.47 -11.42
N PHE A 90 -1.29 -5.06 -10.23
CA PHE A 90 -2.28 -6.04 -9.75
C PHE A 90 -3.62 -5.38 -9.42
N ALA A 91 -3.62 -4.19 -8.81
CA ALA A 91 -4.84 -3.45 -8.48
C ALA A 91 -5.59 -3.00 -9.74
N MET A 92 -4.87 -2.49 -10.76
CA MET A 92 -5.47 -2.06 -12.02
C MET A 92 -5.94 -3.24 -12.86
N TYR A 93 -5.28 -4.40 -12.78
CA TYR A 93 -5.82 -5.62 -13.36
C TYR A 93 -7.15 -6.00 -12.70
N LEU A 94 -7.20 -6.03 -11.35
CA LEU A 94 -8.39 -6.36 -10.58
C LEU A 94 -9.55 -5.42 -10.91
N GLY A 95 -9.32 -4.10 -10.85
CA GLY A 95 -10.31 -3.09 -11.22
C GLY A 95 -10.69 -3.14 -12.68
N GLY A 96 -9.73 -3.32 -13.58
CA GLY A 96 -9.96 -3.43 -15.02
C GLY A 96 -10.87 -4.60 -15.37
N GLU A 97 -10.64 -5.78 -14.78
CA GLU A 97 -11.47 -6.96 -14.99
C GLU A 97 -12.91 -6.77 -14.45
N LEU A 98 -13.08 -6.06 -13.34
CA LEU A 98 -14.38 -5.90 -12.69
C LEU A 98 -15.20 -4.70 -13.20
N LEU A 99 -14.54 -3.63 -13.66
CA LEU A 99 -15.17 -2.36 -14.02
C LEU A 99 -15.26 -2.16 -15.54
N ILE A 100 -14.17 -2.44 -16.26
CA ILE A 100 -14.04 -2.18 -17.71
C ILE A 100 -13.25 -3.30 -18.44
N PRO A 101 -13.77 -4.55 -18.49
CA PRO A 101 -13.01 -5.71 -18.95
C PRO A 101 -12.39 -5.54 -20.35
N LYS A 102 -13.09 -4.86 -21.26
CA LYS A 102 -12.65 -4.64 -22.65
C LYS A 102 -11.38 -3.79 -22.77
N LYS A 103 -11.09 -2.94 -21.77
CA LYS A 103 -9.95 -2.01 -21.78
C LYS A 103 -8.91 -2.30 -20.69
N LYS A 104 -9.04 -3.43 -19.96
CA LYS A 104 -8.19 -3.74 -18.80
C LYS A 104 -6.69 -3.73 -19.13
N TRP A 105 -6.30 -4.26 -20.31
CA TRP A 105 -4.90 -4.33 -20.70
C TRP A 105 -4.32 -2.99 -21.12
N ILE A 106 -5.15 -2.07 -21.64
CA ILE A 106 -4.73 -0.70 -21.91
C ILE A 106 -4.44 0.00 -20.58
N LEU A 107 -5.33 -0.16 -19.59
CA LEU A 107 -5.13 0.41 -18.25
C LEU A 107 -3.87 -0.17 -17.58
N VAL A 108 -3.73 -1.50 -17.55
CA VAL A 108 -2.55 -2.16 -16.97
C VAL A 108 -1.27 -1.73 -17.69
N GLY A 109 -1.27 -1.69 -19.03
CA GLY A 109 -0.13 -1.25 -19.82
C GLY A 109 0.31 0.17 -19.51
N ALA A 110 -0.64 1.11 -19.36
CA ALA A 110 -0.34 2.48 -18.96
C ALA A 110 0.34 2.55 -17.58
N PHE A 111 -0.15 1.77 -16.61
CA PHE A 111 0.44 1.71 -15.27
C PHE A 111 1.78 0.96 -15.20
N ILE A 112 2.02 0.01 -16.11
CA ILE A 112 3.36 -0.59 -16.27
C ILE A 112 4.36 0.49 -16.71
N ILE A 113 4.01 1.29 -17.73
CA ILE A 113 4.90 2.36 -18.22
C ILE A 113 5.17 3.39 -17.13
N LEU A 114 4.12 3.89 -16.46
CA LEU A 114 4.29 4.84 -15.36
C LEU A 114 5.06 4.23 -14.18
N GLY A 115 4.84 2.94 -13.90
CA GLY A 115 5.58 2.19 -12.88
C GLY A 115 7.07 2.10 -13.19
N ILE A 116 7.45 1.83 -14.45
CA ILE A 116 8.86 1.81 -14.88
C ILE A 116 9.50 3.19 -14.69
N ILE A 117 8.80 4.27 -15.03
CA ILE A 117 9.28 5.64 -14.82
C ILE A 117 9.45 5.92 -13.32
N PHE A 118 8.50 5.49 -12.49
CA PHE A 118 8.59 5.62 -11.04
C PHE A 118 9.80 4.85 -10.47
N GLU A 119 9.98 3.59 -10.86
CA GLU A 119 11.10 2.75 -10.43
C GLU A 119 12.44 3.36 -10.85
N TYR A 120 12.54 3.96 -12.05
CA TYR A 120 13.75 4.67 -12.46
C TYR A 120 14.13 5.77 -11.46
N PHE A 121 13.20 6.64 -11.08
CA PHE A 121 13.48 7.68 -10.08
C PHE A 121 13.77 7.09 -8.71
N LEU A 122 13.04 6.05 -8.31
CA LEU A 122 13.23 5.38 -7.03
C LEU A 122 14.64 4.80 -6.90
N TRP A 123 15.17 4.11 -7.92
CA TRP A 123 16.45 3.40 -7.85
C TRP A 123 17.67 4.26 -8.18
N PHE A 124 17.53 5.23 -9.07
CA PHE A 124 18.67 6.03 -9.57
C PHE A 124 18.72 7.44 -9.01
N GLN A 125 17.65 7.92 -8.35
CA GLN A 125 17.54 9.25 -7.77
C GLN A 125 16.86 9.20 -6.39
N THR A 126 17.15 8.16 -5.60
CA THR A 126 16.53 7.95 -4.29
C THR A 126 16.82 9.14 -3.35
N ASP A 127 18.05 9.61 -3.35
CA ASP A 127 18.57 10.75 -2.57
C ASP A 127 17.93 12.09 -2.93
N GLN A 128 17.48 12.24 -4.17
CA GLN A 128 16.73 13.42 -4.64
C GLN A 128 15.22 13.26 -4.43
N SER A 129 14.74 12.01 -4.31
CA SER A 129 13.32 11.68 -4.15
C SER A 129 12.84 11.81 -2.70
N PHE A 130 13.73 11.61 -1.72
CA PHE A 130 13.39 11.53 -0.31
C PHE A 130 14.33 12.36 0.58
N THR A 131 13.78 12.88 1.67
CA THR A 131 14.54 13.38 2.80
C THR A 131 14.40 12.41 3.96
N TRP A 132 15.50 12.11 4.65
CA TRP A 132 15.50 11.25 5.82
C TRP A 132 15.93 12.02 7.07
N THR A 133 15.28 11.74 8.18
CA THR A 133 15.65 12.24 9.50
C THR A 133 15.76 11.09 10.48
N LEU A 134 16.85 11.07 11.24
CA LEU A 134 17.10 10.09 12.30
C LEU A 134 17.58 10.84 13.55
N THR A 135 16.64 11.15 14.45
CA THR A 135 16.91 11.99 15.63
C THR A 135 17.72 11.25 16.68
N ASN A 136 17.36 9.99 16.95
CA ASN A 136 17.99 9.15 17.99
C ASN A 136 18.49 7.83 17.36
N PRO A 137 19.68 7.80 16.73
CA PRO A 137 20.22 6.58 16.14
C PRO A 137 20.30 5.42 17.16
N GLY A 138 19.78 4.25 16.80
CA GLY A 138 19.77 3.06 17.67
C GLY A 138 18.64 3.03 18.71
N GLU A 139 17.78 4.05 18.75
CA GLU A 139 16.59 4.10 19.62
C GLU A 139 15.32 4.52 18.88
N GLY A 140 15.40 5.53 18.02
CA GLY A 140 14.32 5.95 17.14
C GLY A 140 14.33 5.21 15.80
N LEU A 141 13.25 5.34 15.05
CA LEU A 141 13.17 4.85 13.66
C LEU A 141 13.48 5.97 12.67
N ILE A 142 13.89 5.58 11.47
CA ILE A 142 14.07 6.50 10.35
C ILE A 142 12.71 7.05 9.94
N ASP A 143 12.60 8.39 9.89
CA ASP A 143 11.50 9.08 9.25
C ASP A 143 11.91 9.50 7.84
N ALA A 144 11.09 9.17 6.85
CA ALA A 144 11.33 9.45 5.45
C ALA A 144 10.15 10.18 4.84
N SER A 145 10.43 11.32 4.20
CA SER A 145 9.43 12.14 3.53
C SER A 145 9.78 12.31 2.06
N PHE A 146 8.78 12.34 1.20
CA PHE A 146 8.97 12.67 -0.20
C PHE A 146 9.39 14.14 -0.38
N VAL A 147 10.34 14.39 -1.27
CA VAL A 147 10.59 15.73 -1.79
C VAL A 147 9.42 16.11 -2.70
N ARG A 148 8.58 17.03 -2.26
CA ARG A 148 7.28 17.36 -2.90
C ARG A 148 7.40 17.92 -4.33
N THR A 149 8.55 18.46 -4.68
CA THR A 149 8.83 18.98 -6.03
C THR A 149 9.40 17.92 -6.97
N HIS A 150 9.78 16.75 -6.45
CA HIS A 150 10.40 15.69 -7.25
C HIS A 150 9.34 14.87 -8.01
N PRO A 151 9.63 14.40 -9.24
CA PRO A 151 8.72 13.55 -10.01
C PRO A 151 8.15 12.35 -9.25
N THR A 152 8.93 11.75 -8.35
CA THR A 152 8.51 10.62 -7.50
C THR A 152 7.25 10.94 -6.67
N PHE A 153 7.20 12.13 -6.05
CA PHE A 153 6.03 12.58 -5.29
C PHE A 153 4.80 12.76 -6.19
N LEU A 154 5.00 13.42 -7.35
CA LEU A 154 3.93 13.69 -8.31
C LEU A 154 3.33 12.39 -8.86
N LEU A 155 4.16 11.38 -9.12
CA LEU A 155 3.73 10.05 -9.55
C LEU A 155 2.93 9.34 -8.46
N ILE A 156 3.38 9.35 -7.21
CA ILE A 156 2.62 8.78 -6.09
C ILE A 156 1.27 9.46 -5.93
N ALA A 157 1.22 10.80 -5.98
CA ALA A 157 -0.03 11.54 -5.92
C ALA A 157 -0.97 11.15 -7.06
N LEU A 158 -0.47 11.07 -8.30
CA LEU A 158 -1.23 10.62 -9.47
C LEU A 158 -1.77 9.19 -9.27
N PHE A 159 -0.94 8.27 -8.76
CA PHE A 159 -1.30 6.88 -8.51
C PHE A 159 -2.39 6.75 -7.46
N LEU A 160 -2.27 7.47 -6.35
CA LEU A 160 -3.27 7.51 -5.29
C LEU A 160 -4.60 8.08 -5.80
N VAL A 161 -4.58 9.25 -6.46
CA VAL A 161 -5.79 9.85 -7.03
C VAL A 161 -6.46 8.90 -8.02
N THR A 162 -5.68 8.27 -8.91
CA THR A 162 -6.24 7.35 -9.90
C THR A 162 -6.79 6.08 -9.24
N ALA A 163 -6.10 5.52 -8.25
CA ALA A 163 -6.59 4.37 -7.49
C ALA A 163 -7.89 4.71 -6.75
N LEU A 164 -8.00 5.89 -6.14
CA LEU A 164 -9.23 6.33 -5.48
C LEU A 164 -10.39 6.47 -6.47
N VAL A 165 -10.17 7.18 -7.58
CA VAL A 165 -11.22 7.43 -8.58
C VAL A 165 -11.62 6.15 -9.28
N PHE A 166 -10.66 5.37 -9.77
CA PHE A 166 -10.95 4.20 -10.56
C PHE A 166 -11.41 3.02 -9.69
N LEU A 167 -10.71 2.72 -8.60
CA LEU A 167 -11.02 1.55 -7.76
C LEU A 167 -12.02 1.93 -6.67
N GLY A 168 -11.71 2.91 -5.82
CA GLY A 168 -12.61 3.33 -4.74
C GLY A 168 -14.00 3.75 -5.23
N ILE A 169 -14.06 4.86 -5.97
CA ILE A 169 -15.31 5.42 -6.49
C ILE A 169 -15.93 4.48 -7.53
N GLY A 170 -15.13 3.90 -8.44
CA GLY A 170 -15.63 2.97 -9.46
C GLY A 170 -16.34 1.75 -8.87
N PHE A 171 -15.80 1.14 -7.80
CA PHE A 171 -16.49 0.05 -7.11
C PHE A 171 -17.75 0.52 -6.39
N PHE A 172 -17.79 1.70 -5.79
CA PHE A 172 -19.03 2.23 -5.20
C PHE A 172 -20.12 2.48 -6.24
N ILE A 173 -19.76 2.99 -7.43
CA ILE A 173 -20.70 3.13 -8.55
C ILE A 173 -21.27 1.76 -8.94
N LYS A 174 -20.42 0.74 -9.07
CA LYS A 174 -20.87 -0.63 -9.33
C LYS A 174 -21.74 -1.21 -8.21
N ALA A 175 -21.42 -0.91 -6.95
CA ALA A 175 -22.24 -1.31 -5.82
C ALA A 175 -23.65 -0.73 -5.91
N LYS A 176 -23.79 0.54 -6.33
CA LYS A 176 -25.09 1.19 -6.55
C LYS A 176 -25.89 0.56 -7.70
N GLN A 177 -25.20 0.07 -8.74
CA GLN A 177 -25.81 -0.58 -9.91
C GLN A 177 -26.17 -2.05 -9.67
N ALA A 178 -25.52 -2.71 -8.71
CA ALA A 178 -25.74 -4.12 -8.39
C ALA A 178 -26.85 -4.30 -7.33
N THR A 179 -27.32 -5.53 -7.18
CA THR A 179 -28.30 -5.93 -6.15
C THR A 179 -27.78 -7.11 -5.32
N GLY A 180 -28.44 -7.37 -4.18
CA GLY A 180 -28.14 -8.50 -3.31
C GLY A 180 -26.67 -8.60 -2.88
N ASP A 181 -26.12 -9.81 -2.94
CA ASP A 181 -24.74 -10.08 -2.52
C ASP A 181 -23.69 -9.35 -3.35
N LEU A 182 -23.94 -9.14 -4.65
CA LEU A 182 -23.00 -8.47 -5.52
C LEU A 182 -22.81 -6.99 -5.14
N ARG A 183 -23.88 -6.32 -4.71
CA ARG A 183 -23.81 -4.95 -4.18
C ARG A 183 -22.91 -4.86 -2.95
N ARG A 184 -23.10 -5.78 -2.00
CA ARG A 184 -22.30 -5.84 -0.77
C ARG A 184 -20.83 -6.09 -1.06
N LYS A 185 -20.52 -6.99 -2.00
CA LYS A 185 -19.15 -7.28 -2.44
C LYS A 185 -18.44 -6.07 -3.04
N PHE A 186 -19.09 -5.38 -3.97
CA PHE A 186 -18.53 -4.15 -4.55
C PHE A 186 -18.38 -3.03 -3.51
N PHE A 187 -19.30 -2.93 -2.55
CA PHE A 187 -19.17 -1.96 -1.47
C PHE A 187 -17.92 -2.22 -0.61
N TYR A 188 -17.65 -3.47 -0.23
CA TYR A 188 -16.45 -3.80 0.53
C TYR A 188 -15.16 -3.55 -0.25
N LEU A 189 -15.14 -3.84 -1.56
CA LEU A 189 -14.01 -3.49 -2.42
C LEU A 189 -13.77 -1.97 -2.46
N GLY A 190 -14.81 -1.19 -2.70
CA GLY A 190 -14.71 0.28 -2.71
C GLY A 190 -14.24 0.84 -1.37
N LEU A 191 -14.74 0.30 -0.27
CA LEU A 191 -14.35 0.68 1.09
C LEU A 191 -12.88 0.36 1.37
N GLY A 192 -12.41 -0.84 1.02
CA GLY A 192 -11.02 -1.24 1.20
C GLY A 192 -10.04 -0.32 0.46
N PHE A 193 -10.29 -0.06 -0.83
CA PHE A 193 -9.45 0.86 -1.60
C PHE A 193 -9.52 2.30 -1.10
N THR A 194 -10.69 2.77 -0.68
CA THR A 194 -10.85 4.14 -0.16
C THR A 194 -10.09 4.31 1.15
N ILE A 195 -10.22 3.37 2.09
CA ILE A 195 -9.48 3.38 3.36
C ILE A 195 -7.98 3.39 3.08
N PHE A 196 -7.49 2.48 2.23
CA PHE A 196 -6.08 2.42 1.90
C PHE A 196 -5.56 3.74 1.30
N VAL A 197 -6.23 4.28 0.29
CA VAL A 197 -5.75 5.48 -0.40
C VAL A 197 -5.83 6.72 0.50
N VAL A 198 -6.93 6.91 1.22
CA VAL A 198 -7.09 8.07 2.10
C VAL A 198 -6.09 7.99 3.25
N CYS A 199 -5.99 6.86 3.93
CA CYS A 199 -5.04 6.71 5.02
C CYS A 199 -3.58 6.78 4.54
N GLY A 200 -3.25 6.22 3.37
CA GLY A 200 -1.90 6.30 2.80
C GLY A 200 -1.51 7.73 2.40
N ALA A 201 -2.46 8.50 1.84
CA ALA A 201 -2.26 9.92 1.59
C ALA A 201 -2.07 10.71 2.89
N LEU A 202 -2.87 10.43 3.93
CA LEU A 202 -2.71 11.04 5.24
C LEU A 202 -1.37 10.67 5.88
N ASP A 203 -0.93 9.41 5.78
CA ASP A 203 0.38 8.94 6.27
C ASP A 203 1.53 9.76 5.68
N SER A 204 1.40 10.18 4.42
CA SER A 204 2.43 10.93 3.69
C SER A 204 2.39 12.45 3.93
N ILE A 205 1.32 12.98 4.52
CA ILE A 205 1.10 14.44 4.67
C ILE A 205 1.13 14.86 6.13
N LEU A 206 0.65 14.01 7.05
CA LEU A 206 0.64 14.27 8.47
C LEU A 206 2.06 14.32 9.02
N THR A 207 2.31 15.23 9.95
CA THR A 207 3.59 15.39 10.63
C THR A 207 3.54 14.96 12.10
N LEU A 208 2.35 14.77 12.65
CA LEU A 208 2.15 14.37 14.05
C LEU A 208 2.17 12.84 14.15
N PRO A 209 3.14 12.21 14.86
CA PRO A 209 3.28 10.75 14.91
C PRO A 209 2.01 10.02 15.40
N VAL A 210 1.30 10.62 16.36
CA VAL A 210 0.04 10.05 16.88
C VAL A 210 -1.06 10.00 15.82
N ALA A 211 -1.15 11.04 14.97
CA ALA A 211 -2.13 11.09 13.89
C ALA A 211 -1.79 10.07 12.77
N ILE A 212 -0.49 9.91 12.47
CA ILE A 212 0.03 8.86 11.57
C ILE A 212 -0.35 7.48 12.11
N GLY A 213 -0.08 7.20 13.39
CA GLY A 213 -0.43 5.95 14.04
C GLY A 213 -1.93 5.63 13.95
N PHE A 214 -2.81 6.61 14.19
CA PHE A 214 -4.25 6.43 14.03
C PHE A 214 -4.65 6.12 12.57
N SER A 215 -4.09 6.86 11.61
CA SER A 215 -4.30 6.61 10.18
C SER A 215 -3.93 5.17 9.80
N ARG A 216 -2.79 4.69 10.30
CA ARG A 216 -2.30 3.33 10.07
C ARG A 216 -3.18 2.26 10.71
N VAL A 217 -3.67 2.47 11.93
CA VAL A 217 -4.61 1.54 12.57
C VAL A 217 -5.88 1.37 11.74
N LEU A 218 -6.45 2.46 11.23
CA LEU A 218 -7.60 2.37 10.31
C LEU A 218 -7.21 1.65 9.01
N MET A 219 -6.03 1.97 8.48
CA MET A 219 -5.49 1.36 7.27
C MET A 219 -5.32 -0.15 7.40
N MET A 220 -4.94 -0.70 8.57
CA MET A 220 -4.85 -2.15 8.80
C MET A 220 -6.13 -2.91 8.39
N THR A 221 -7.28 -2.26 8.40
CA THR A 221 -8.56 -2.90 8.05
C THR A 221 -8.77 -3.07 6.54
N PHE A 222 -7.98 -2.40 5.68
CA PHE A 222 -8.20 -2.39 4.22
C PHE A 222 -8.25 -3.81 3.62
N ALA A 223 -7.34 -4.68 4.05
CA ALA A 223 -7.21 -6.04 3.52
C ALA A 223 -8.40 -6.92 3.92
N LEU A 224 -8.95 -6.73 5.12
CA LEU A 224 -10.20 -7.39 5.54
C LEU A 224 -11.34 -7.02 4.60
N TRP A 225 -11.52 -5.73 4.31
CA TRP A 225 -12.59 -5.27 3.41
C TRP A 225 -12.42 -5.82 1.99
N MET A 226 -11.20 -5.79 1.45
CA MET A 226 -10.92 -6.40 0.15
C MET A 226 -11.22 -7.91 0.13
N TYR A 227 -10.82 -8.64 1.16
CA TYR A 227 -11.11 -10.06 1.30
C TYR A 227 -12.62 -10.34 1.36
N LEU A 228 -13.38 -9.58 2.17
CA LEU A 228 -14.84 -9.71 2.25
C LEU A 228 -15.52 -9.39 0.92
N GLY A 229 -14.97 -8.48 0.13
CA GLY A 229 -15.45 -8.14 -1.20
C GLY A 229 -15.31 -9.27 -2.22
N LEU A 230 -14.38 -10.20 -2.02
CA LEU A 230 -14.09 -11.27 -2.97
C LEU A 230 -14.39 -12.68 -2.46
N LYS A 231 -14.65 -12.82 -1.16
CA LYS A 231 -15.09 -14.07 -0.56
C LYS A 231 -16.38 -14.54 -1.25
N THR A 232 -16.31 -15.70 -1.87
CA THR A 232 -17.46 -16.52 -2.30
C THR A 232 -17.96 -17.35 -1.14
#